data_AF-A0A323U626-F1
#
_entry.id   AF-A0A323U626-F1
#
_cell.length_a   1.000
_cell.length_b   1.000
_cell.length_c   1.000
_cell.angle_alpha   90.00
_cell.angle_beta   90.00
_cell.angle_gamma   90.00
#
_symmetry.space_group_name_H-M   'P 1'
#
loop_
_entity.id
_entity.type
_entity.pdbx_description
1 polymer ?
#
loop_
_entity_poly.entity_id
_entity_poly.type
_entity_poly.pdbx_seq_one_letter_code
_entity_poly.pdbx_strand_id
1 'polypeptide(L)'
;MGLEISARLEGLDQVLELLDEVRALRTLLSGGLPLKMVYTAREWAERTSYPESFIKQECREGRFPGAYQDLGKNRWFIPHEAGVRWLAARKAKAVPQR
;
A
#
# COMPACT_ATOMS: atom_id res chain seq x y z
N MET A 1 21.30 46.52 17.44
CA MET A 1 21.15 45.18 18.06
C MET A 1 19.74 44.58 17.93
N GLY A 2 18.66 45.35 17.74
CA GLY A 2 17.30 44.79 17.60
C GLY A 2 16.96 44.19 16.22
N LEU A 3 17.48 44.77 15.13
CA LEU A 3 17.14 44.36 13.76
C LEU A 3 17.64 42.96 13.37
N GLU A 4 18.83 42.57 13.85
CA GLU A 4 19.40 41.24 13.57
C GLU A 4 18.67 40.11 14.34
N ILE A 5 18.06 40.43 15.47
CA ILE A 5 17.28 39.46 16.25
C ILE A 5 15.92 39.23 15.56
N SER A 6 15.26 40.29 15.10
CA SER A 6 13.99 40.19 14.37
C SER A 6 14.13 39.36 13.09
N ALA A 7 15.15 39.61 12.26
CA ALA A 7 15.38 38.84 11.04
C ALA A 7 15.70 37.35 11.29
N ARG A 8 16.38 37.04 12.41
CA ARG A 8 16.64 35.64 12.82
C ARG A 8 15.38 34.94 13.35
N LEU A 9 14.46 35.68 13.96
CA LEU A 9 13.16 35.15 14.40
C LEU A 9 12.24 34.88 13.20
N GLU A 10 12.19 35.79 12.22
CA GLU A 10 11.42 35.58 10.98
C GLU A 10 11.91 34.34 10.19
N GLY A 11 13.24 34.13 10.14
CA GLY A 11 13.80 32.92 9.52
C GLY A 11 13.48 31.63 10.29
N LEU A 12 13.29 31.70 11.61
CA LEU A 12 12.87 30.55 12.42
C LEU A 12 11.40 30.22 12.23
N ASP A 13 10.52 31.22 12.16
CA ASP A 13 9.10 31.03 11.84
C ASP A 13 8.92 30.35 10.48
N GLN A 14 9.65 30.78 9.46
CA GLN A 14 9.57 30.17 8.13
C GLN A 14 10.06 28.72 8.09
N VAL A 15 11.06 28.37 8.91
CA VAL A 15 11.52 26.99 9.06
C VAL A 15 10.48 26.12 9.79
N LEU A 16 9.78 26.68 10.77
CA LEU A 16 8.72 25.98 11.48
C LEU A 16 7.52 25.70 10.58
N GLU A 17 7.11 26.66 9.75
CA GLU A 17 6.04 26.47 8.76
C GLU A 17 6.38 25.36 7.76
N LEU A 18 7.60 25.36 7.22
CA LEU A 18 8.07 24.29 6.32
C LEU A 18 8.11 22.92 7.00
N LEU A 19 8.45 22.85 8.29
CA LEU A 19 8.45 21.60 9.04
C LEU A 19 7.02 21.08 9.26
N ASP A 20 6.05 21.96 9.49
CA ASP A 20 4.64 21.58 9.60
C ASP A 20 4.07 21.12 8.26
N GLU A 21 4.41 21.77 7.14
CA GLU A 21 4.07 21.29 5.80
C GLU A 21 4.66 19.91 5.50
N VAL A 22 5.93 19.68 5.84
CA VAL A 22 6.58 18.36 5.69
C VAL A 22 5.91 17.32 6.58
N ARG A 23 5.48 17.68 7.80
CA ARG A 23 4.73 16.79 8.68
C ARG A 23 3.34 16.49 8.15
N ALA A 24 2.65 17.47 7.57
CA ALA A 24 1.35 17.32 6.94
C ALA A 24 1.46 16.42 5.71
N LEU A 25 2.44 16.66 4.82
CA LEU A 25 2.75 15.81 3.68
C LEU A 25 3.13 14.39 4.11
N ARG A 26 3.97 14.25 5.14
CA ARG A 26 4.29 12.93 5.69
C ARG A 26 3.03 12.25 6.20
N THR A 27 2.13 12.97 6.87
CA THR A 27 0.87 12.42 7.38
C THR A 27 -0.08 12.05 6.26
N LEU A 28 -0.14 12.82 5.17
CA LEU A 28 -0.90 12.47 3.96
C LEU A 28 -0.33 11.23 3.25
N LEU A 29 1.00 11.13 3.16
CA LEU A 29 1.70 9.97 2.61
C LEU A 29 1.60 8.74 3.53
N SER A 30 1.54 8.95 4.83
CA SER A 30 1.44 7.89 5.85
C SER A 30 -0.02 7.50 6.17
N GLY A 31 -0.98 8.32 5.74
CA GLY A 31 -2.35 8.36 6.25
C GLY A 31 -3.39 7.64 5.40
N GLY A 32 -3.04 6.63 4.59
CA GLY A 32 -4.10 5.86 3.94
C GLY A 32 -3.74 4.66 3.08
N LEU A 33 -2.49 4.48 2.66
CA LEU A 33 -2.09 3.25 1.99
C LEU A 33 -0.76 2.80 2.57
N PRO A 34 -0.66 1.62 3.19
CA PRO A 34 0.65 1.04 3.30
C PRO A 34 1.17 0.90 1.87
N LEU A 35 2.35 1.46 1.57
CA LEU A 35 3.17 1.11 0.41
C LEU A 35 3.63 -0.36 0.48
N LYS A 36 2.79 -1.24 1.05
CA LYS A 36 3.02 -2.67 1.11
C LYS A 36 2.76 -3.19 -0.29
N MET A 37 3.82 -3.16 -1.08
CA MET A 37 3.84 -3.64 -2.46
C MET A 37 3.58 -5.15 -2.55
N VAL A 38 3.62 -5.88 -1.43
CA VAL A 38 3.48 -7.33 -1.38
C VAL A 38 2.67 -7.75 -0.16
N TYR A 39 1.60 -8.51 -0.38
CA TYR A 39 0.74 -9.07 0.66
C TYR A 39 0.96 -10.56 0.78
N THR A 40 0.81 -11.13 1.98
CA THR A 40 0.68 -12.58 2.08
C THR A 40 -0.66 -13.05 1.53
N ALA A 41 -0.77 -14.32 1.14
CA ALA A 41 -2.05 -14.90 0.72
C ALA A 41 -3.15 -14.75 1.79
N ARG A 42 -2.78 -14.82 3.08
CA ARG A 42 -3.69 -14.57 4.21
C ARG A 42 -4.18 -13.13 4.24
N GLU A 43 -3.27 -12.16 4.18
CA GLU A 43 -3.65 -10.74 4.17
C GLU A 43 -4.49 -10.40 2.95
N TRP A 44 -4.20 -10.99 1.79
CA TRP A 44 -4.98 -10.78 0.58
C TRP A 44 -6.39 -11.39 0.68
N ALA A 45 -6.50 -12.57 1.29
CA ALA A 45 -7.77 -13.22 1.60
C ALA A 45 -8.64 -12.36 2.53
N GLU A 46 -8.06 -11.85 3.63
CA GLU A 46 -8.73 -10.96 4.57
C GLU A 46 -9.27 -9.69 3.89
N ARG A 47 -8.52 -9.12 2.93
CA ARG A 47 -8.94 -7.92 2.19
C ARG A 47 -10.04 -8.14 1.16
N THR A 48 -10.16 -9.36 0.63
CA THR A 48 -11.05 -9.65 -0.50
C THR A 48 -12.21 -10.57 -0.14
N SER A 49 -12.29 -11.00 1.12
CA SER A 49 -13.27 -11.96 1.63
C SER A 49 -13.27 -13.30 0.89
N TYR A 50 -12.18 -13.63 0.20
CA TYR A 50 -11.96 -14.96 -0.37
C TYR A 50 -11.25 -15.86 0.65
N PRO A 51 -11.51 -17.18 0.66
CA PRO A 51 -10.77 -18.11 1.51
C PRO A 51 -9.27 -18.10 1.21
N GLU A 52 -8.42 -18.17 2.24
CA GLU A 52 -6.95 -18.23 2.06
C GLU A 52 -6.52 -19.42 1.20
N SER A 53 -7.18 -20.58 1.35
CA SER A 53 -6.92 -21.77 0.53
C SER A 53 -7.14 -21.50 -0.95
N PHE A 54 -8.19 -20.76 -1.28
CA PHE A 54 -8.53 -20.35 -2.64
C PHE A 54 -7.48 -19.38 -3.20
N ILE A 55 -7.07 -18.38 -2.42
CA ILE A 55 -5.99 -17.46 -2.83
C ILE A 55 -4.67 -18.22 -3.06
N LYS A 56 -4.33 -19.19 -2.20
CA LYS A 56 -3.15 -20.06 -2.38
C LYS A 56 -3.24 -20.90 -3.66
N GLN A 57 -4.42 -21.42 -3.98
CA GLN A 57 -4.64 -22.16 -5.23
C GLN A 57 -4.40 -21.26 -6.45
N GLU A 58 -4.99 -20.07 -6.47
CA GLU A 58 -4.82 -19.09 -7.54
C GLU A 58 -3.34 -18.66 -7.70
N CYS A 59 -2.58 -18.60 -6.61
CA CYS A 59 -1.12 -18.40 -6.67
C CYS A 59 -0.40 -19.57 -7.35
N ARG A 60 -0.74 -20.82 -7.01
CA ARG A 60 -0.16 -22.03 -7.64
C ARG A 60 -0.50 -22.13 -9.12
N GLU A 61 -1.69 -21.68 -9.50
CA GLU A 61 -2.15 -21.63 -10.90
C GLU A 61 -1.54 -20.46 -11.69
N GLY A 62 -0.68 -19.64 -11.07
CA GLY A 62 -0.01 -18.51 -11.74
C GLY A 62 -0.95 -17.34 -12.06
N ARG A 63 -2.10 -17.24 -11.37
CA ARG A 63 -3.11 -16.20 -11.62
C ARG A 63 -2.72 -14.83 -11.03
N PHE A 64 -1.73 -14.80 -10.14
CA PHE A 64 -1.09 -13.59 -9.64
C PHE A 64 0.33 -13.47 -10.24
N PRO A 65 0.54 -12.65 -11.28
CA PRO A 65 1.86 -12.44 -11.87
C PRO A 65 2.87 -11.95 -10.83
N GLY A 66 4.04 -12.60 -10.75
CA GLY A 66 5.10 -12.26 -9.80
C GLY A 66 4.82 -12.68 -8.35
N ALA A 67 3.76 -13.45 -8.09
CA ALA A 67 3.61 -14.10 -6.80
C ALA A 67 4.67 -15.18 -6.60
N TYR A 68 5.16 -15.31 -5.37
CA TYR A 68 6.18 -16.29 -5.00
C TYR A 68 5.88 -16.93 -3.65
N GLN A 69 6.43 -18.11 -3.43
CA GLN A 69 6.28 -18.86 -2.20
C GLN A 69 7.60 -18.87 -1.42
N ASP A 70 7.54 -18.46 -0.16
CA ASP A 70 8.59 -18.77 0.82
C ASP A 70 8.38 -20.21 1.31
N LEU A 71 9.26 -21.11 0.86
CA LEU A 71 9.22 -22.54 1.16
C LEU A 71 9.54 -22.84 2.64
N GLY A 72 10.37 -22.03 3.29
CA GLY A 72 10.75 -22.23 4.70
C GLY A 72 9.61 -21.92 5.67
N LYS A 73 8.69 -21.03 5.27
CA LYS A 73 7.54 -20.61 6.08
C LYS A 73 6.19 -21.03 5.48
N ASN A 74 6.21 -21.79 4.38
CA ASN A 74 5.05 -22.18 3.58
C ASN A 74 4.05 -21.02 3.34
N ARG A 75 4.58 -19.84 2.99
CA ARG A 75 3.82 -18.60 2.84
C ARG A 75 3.90 -18.07 1.42
N TRP A 76 2.74 -17.74 0.87
CA TRP A 76 2.62 -17.08 -0.42
C TRP A 76 2.64 -15.58 -0.27
N PHE A 77 3.35 -14.92 -1.18
CA PHE A 77 3.49 -13.49 -1.29
C PHE A 77 2.96 -13.03 -2.66
N ILE A 78 2.12 -12.02 -2.65
CA ILE A 78 1.32 -11.54 -3.79
C ILE A 78 1.63 -10.05 -3.97
N PRO A 79 2.20 -9.64 -5.11
CA PRO A 79 2.36 -8.24 -5.43
C PRO A 79 1.00 -7.52 -5.45
N HIS A 80 0.94 -6.31 -4.89
CA HIS A 80 -0.28 -5.53 -4.78
C HIS A 80 -0.98 -5.36 -6.14
N GLU A 81 -0.23 -4.94 -7.16
CA GLU A 81 -0.77 -4.72 -8.51
C GLU A 81 -1.34 -6.00 -9.12
N ALA A 82 -0.64 -7.13 -8.94
CA ALA A 82 -1.12 -8.42 -9.40
C ALA A 82 -2.44 -8.80 -8.72
N GLY A 83 -2.52 -8.57 -7.40
CA GLY A 83 -3.73 -8.74 -6.62
C GLY A 83 -4.91 -7.91 -7.13
N VAL A 84 -4.68 -6.60 -7.34
CA VAL A 84 -5.72 -5.67 -7.83
C VAL A 84 -6.22 -6.05 -9.22
N ARG A 85 -5.31 -6.37 -10.15
CA ARG A 85 -5.68 -6.80 -11.51
C ARG A 85 -6.50 -8.09 -11.50
N TRP A 86 -6.09 -9.06 -10.69
CA TRP A 86 -6.82 -10.31 -10.52
C TRP A 86 -8.25 -10.06 -10.00
N LEU A 87 -8.40 -9.20 -9.00
CA LEU A 87 -9.71 -8.88 -8.42
C LEU A 87 -10.62 -8.19 -9.43
N ALA A 88 -10.09 -7.24 -10.21
CA ALA A 88 -10.83 -6.57 -11.28
C ALA A 88 -11.31 -7.57 -12.34
N ALA A 89 -10.45 -8.49 -12.77
CA ALA A 89 -10.80 -9.52 -13.74
C ALA A 89 -11.91 -10.47 -13.23
N ARG A 90 -11.93 -10.80 -11.94
CA ARG A 90 -13.01 -11.61 -11.35
C ARG A 90 -14.33 -10.86 -11.27
N LYS A 91 -14.31 -9.58 -10.89
CA LYS A 91 -15.53 -8.76 -10.86
C LYS A 91 -16.14 -8.60 -12.26
N ALA A 92 -15.31 -8.40 -13.28
CA ALA A 92 -15.77 -8.31 -14.67
C ALA A 92 -16.46 -9.60 -15.16
N LYS A 93 -15.99 -10.77 -14.72
CA LYS A 93 -16.64 -12.07 -15.04
C LYS A 93 -17.93 -12.31 -14.27
N ALA A 94 -18.13 -11.65 -13.13
CA ALA A 94 -19.31 -11.82 -12.28
C ALA A 94 -20.53 -11.00 -12.74
N VAL A 95 -20.32 -10.01 -13.61
CA VAL A 95 -21.41 -9.23 -14.22
C VAL A 95 -21.85 -9.93 -15.51
N PRO A 96 -23.03 -10.57 -15.55
CA PRO A 96 -23.57 -11.05 -16.81
C PRO A 96 -23.86 -9.84 -17.70
N GLN A 97 -23.28 -9.83 -18.90
CA GLN A 97 -23.67 -8.93 -19.98
C GLN A 97 -25.18 -9.16 -20.21
N ARG A 98 -26.02 -8.20 -19.78
CA ARG A 98 -27.45 -8.18 -20.05
C ARG A 98 -27.72 -7.41 -21.32
#